data_AF-A0A0B1S715-F1
#
_entry.id   AF-A0A0B1S715-F1
#
_cell.length_a   1.000
_cell.length_b   1.000
_cell.length_c   1.000
_cell.angle_alpha   90.00
_cell.angle_beta   90.00
_cell.angle_gamma   90.00
#
_symmetry.space_group_name_H-M   'P 1'
#
loop_
_entity.id
_entity.type
_entity.pdbx_description
1 polymer ?
#
loop_
_entity_poly.entity_id
_entity_poly.type
_entity_poly.pdbx_seq_one_letter_code
_entity_poly.pdbx_strand_id
1 'polypeptide(L)'
;MFTGHSVKNIYMRVQQDVAKGKVDEMAELHYITSGLKSVVTHLCGEATSQARMSCGGHGYSKASNIPELYGVAIGGCTYEGENMVMLQQLARYLMRAAKAAKSGKALSPLVEYLVKPHENHSLIDKDPKIVSKGLSQEEAWNQNAVELNRVGADALLSQPSILYDKTFKHILCP
;
A
#
# COMPACT_ATOMS: atom_id res chain seq x y z
N MET A 1 6.97 -0.73 1.43
CA MET A 1 8.05 -1.44 0.70
C MET A 1 7.64 -2.83 0.19
N PHE A 2 6.82 -3.59 0.91
CA PHE A 2 6.50 -5.00 0.56
C PHE A 2 5.81 -5.20 -0.81
N THR A 3 4.81 -4.39 -1.16
CA THR A 3 4.05 -4.56 -2.41
C THR A 3 4.90 -4.38 -3.68
N GLY A 4 5.82 -3.40 -3.69
CA GLY A 4 6.68 -3.15 -4.85
C GLY A 4 7.66 -4.29 -5.12
N HIS A 5 8.20 -4.91 -4.06
CA HIS A 5 9.07 -6.07 -4.18
C HIS A 5 8.29 -7.27 -4.75
N SER A 6 7.08 -7.52 -4.25
CA SER A 6 6.20 -8.59 -4.76
C SER A 6 5.86 -8.40 -6.24
N VAL A 7 5.48 -7.19 -6.65
CA VAL A 7 5.15 -6.88 -8.06
C VAL A 7 6.35 -7.05 -8.96
N LYS A 8 7.54 -6.62 -8.51
CA LYS A 8 8.79 -6.85 -9.25
C LYS A 8 9.05 -8.34 -9.45
N ASN A 9 8.87 -9.17 -8.43
CA ASN A 9 9.07 -10.62 -8.54
C ASN A 9 8.08 -11.27 -9.52
N ILE A 10 6.81 -10.82 -9.52
CA ILE A 10 5.80 -11.28 -10.49
C ILE A 10 6.19 -10.84 -11.90
N TYR A 11 6.58 -9.58 -12.09
CA TYR A 11 7.02 -9.07 -13.39
C TYR A 11 8.17 -9.88 -13.97
N MET A 12 9.20 -10.17 -13.18
CA MET A 12 10.36 -10.95 -13.64
C MET A 12 9.96 -12.38 -14.03
N ARG A 13 9.00 -12.99 -13.32
CA ARG A 13 8.44 -14.31 -13.67
C ARG A 13 7.68 -14.26 -15.00
N VAL A 14 6.75 -13.32 -15.13
CA VAL A 14 5.93 -13.17 -16.35
C VAL A 14 6.82 -12.90 -17.56
N GLN A 15 7.89 -12.11 -17.42
CA GLN A 15 8.84 -11.88 -18.52
C GLN A 15 9.57 -13.16 -18.97
N GLN A 16 9.91 -14.06 -18.03
CA GLN A 16 10.49 -15.36 -18.37
C GLN A 16 9.48 -16.27 -19.09
N ASP A 17 8.20 -16.18 -18.73
CA ASP A 17 7.14 -16.97 -19.34
C ASP A 17 6.76 -16.46 -20.73
N VAL A 18 6.75 -15.14 -20.93
CA VAL A 18 6.60 -14.50 -22.25
C VAL A 18 7.73 -14.91 -23.19
N ALA A 19 8.97 -14.98 -22.70
CA ALA A 19 10.11 -15.47 -23.49
C ALA A 19 9.95 -16.94 -23.94
N LYS A 20 9.14 -17.73 -23.23
CA LYS A 20 8.78 -19.12 -23.57
C LYS A 20 7.47 -19.23 -24.38
N GLY A 21 6.86 -18.11 -24.77
CA GLY A 21 5.61 -18.06 -25.52
C GLY A 21 4.34 -18.20 -24.69
N LYS A 22 4.42 -18.17 -23.35
CA LYS A 22 3.26 -18.20 -22.46
C LYS A 22 2.86 -16.77 -22.08
N VAL A 23 1.67 -16.34 -22.52
CA VAL A 23 1.18 -14.95 -22.35
C VAL A 23 -0.03 -14.84 -21.42
N ASP A 24 -0.48 -15.94 -20.82
CA ASP A 24 -1.72 -15.99 -20.04
C ASP A 24 -1.71 -15.05 -18.82
N GLU A 25 -0.57 -14.96 -18.11
CA GLU A 25 -0.41 -14.11 -16.92
C GLU A 25 -0.10 -12.63 -17.24
N MET A 26 0.21 -12.31 -18.50
CA MET A 26 0.59 -10.95 -18.92
C MET A 26 -0.57 -9.98 -18.78
N ALA A 27 -1.78 -10.40 -19.16
CA ALA A 27 -2.97 -9.57 -19.05
C ALA A 27 -3.31 -9.25 -17.59
N GLU A 28 -3.17 -10.24 -16.70
CA GLU A 28 -3.40 -10.05 -15.27
C GLU A 28 -2.37 -9.09 -14.65
N LEU A 29 -1.09 -9.26 -14.98
CA LEU A 29 -0.04 -8.36 -14.52
C LEU A 29 -0.33 -6.92 -14.94
N HIS A 30 -0.81 -6.70 -16.17
CA HIS A 30 -1.20 -5.37 -16.64
C HIS A 30 -2.31 -4.75 -15.78
N TYR A 31 -3.41 -5.48 -15.51
CA TYR A 31 -4.50 -4.92 -14.71
C TYR A 31 -4.07 -4.56 -13.29
N ILE A 32 -3.26 -5.40 -12.65
CA ILE A 32 -2.77 -5.16 -11.29
C ILE A 32 -1.78 -3.99 -11.24
N THR A 33 -0.87 -3.92 -12.21
CA THR A 33 0.11 -2.81 -12.29
C THR A 33 -0.57 -1.48 -12.62
N SER A 34 -1.57 -1.46 -13.49
CA SER A 34 -2.40 -0.28 -13.78
C SER A 34 -3.12 0.25 -12.52
N GLY A 35 -3.75 -0.64 -11.75
CA GLY A 35 -4.42 -0.26 -10.51
C GLY A 35 -3.44 0.21 -9.43
N LEU A 36 -2.32 -0.51 -9.26
CA LEU A 36 -1.29 -0.14 -8.28
C LEU A 36 -0.67 1.21 -8.61
N LYS A 37 -0.35 1.47 -9.89
CA LYS A 37 0.12 2.79 -10.34
C LYS A 37 -0.84 3.88 -9.90
N SER A 38 -2.13 3.69 -10.16
CA SER A 38 -3.16 4.72 -9.91
C SER A 38 -3.28 5.06 -8.43
N VAL A 39 -3.30 4.02 -7.58
CA VAL A 39 -3.38 4.20 -6.13
C VAL A 39 -2.11 4.82 -5.58
N VAL A 40 -0.94 4.31 -5.98
CA VAL A 40 0.35 4.78 -5.45
C VAL A 40 0.64 6.23 -5.86
N THR A 41 0.37 6.62 -7.11
CA THR A 41 0.61 8.00 -7.56
C THR A 41 -0.32 8.99 -6.88
N HIS A 42 -1.59 8.62 -6.69
CA HIS A 42 -2.54 9.44 -5.95
C HIS A 42 -2.10 9.65 -4.50
N LEU A 43 -1.80 8.55 -3.78
CA LEU A 43 -1.32 8.61 -2.40
C LEU A 43 0.01 9.36 -2.27
N CYS A 44 0.91 9.24 -3.24
CA CYS A 44 2.17 9.98 -3.26
C CYS A 44 1.94 11.49 -3.36
N GLY A 45 0.99 11.92 -4.20
CA GLY A 45 0.60 13.32 -4.29
C GLY A 45 0.03 13.85 -2.97
N GLU A 46 -0.90 13.10 -2.36
CA GLU A 46 -1.48 13.45 -1.06
C GLU A 46 -0.42 13.51 0.04
N ALA A 47 0.43 12.48 0.16
CA ALA A 47 1.50 12.42 1.16
C ALA A 47 2.49 13.57 1.02
N THR A 48 2.86 13.93 -0.22
CA THR A 48 3.76 15.06 -0.48
C THR A 48 3.12 16.39 -0.06
N SER A 49 1.83 16.55 -0.32
CA SER A 49 1.08 17.73 0.12
C SER A 49 1.00 17.82 1.66
N GLN A 50 0.78 16.70 2.34
CA GLN A 50 0.74 16.61 3.79
C GLN A 50 2.11 16.90 4.41
N ALA A 51 3.19 16.36 3.84
CA ALA A 51 4.55 16.67 4.24
C ALA A 51 4.88 18.17 4.08
N ARG A 52 4.39 18.81 3.02
CA ARG A 52 4.52 20.26 2.85
C ARG A 52 3.85 21.04 3.98
N MET A 53 2.65 20.62 4.37
CA MET A 53 1.85 21.27 5.41
C MET A 53 2.42 21.03 6.81
N SER A 54 3.01 19.85 7.08
CA SER A 54 3.63 19.55 8.37
C SER A 54 4.89 20.38 8.66
N CYS A 55 5.57 20.88 7.61
CA CYS A 55 6.68 21.83 7.74
C CYS A 55 6.23 23.29 7.97
N GLY A 56 4.94 23.57 8.05
CA GLY A 56 4.40 24.92 8.24
C GLY A 56 4.80 25.89 7.13
N GLY A 57 5.06 27.16 7.47
CA GLY A 57 5.44 28.19 6.50
C GLY A 57 6.75 27.89 5.75
N HIS A 58 7.68 27.17 6.38
CA HIS A 58 8.95 26.79 5.76
C HIS A 58 8.76 25.79 4.60
N GLY A 59 7.75 24.92 4.70
CA GLY A 59 7.39 24.00 3.61
C GLY A 59 6.82 24.70 2.37
N TYR A 60 6.38 25.96 2.47
CA TYR A 60 5.98 26.75 1.31
C TYR A 60 7.17 27.34 0.56
N SER A 61 8.29 27.57 1.25
CA SER A 61 9.51 28.11 0.63
C SER A 61 10.08 27.13 -0.40
N LYS A 62 10.57 27.67 -1.52
CA LYS A 62 11.32 26.89 -2.52
C LYS A 62 12.57 26.23 -1.93
N ALA A 63 13.12 26.78 -0.85
CA ALA A 63 14.25 26.18 -0.14
C ALA A 63 13.93 24.79 0.45
N SER A 64 12.65 24.47 0.70
CA SER A 64 12.23 23.13 1.16
C SER A 64 12.22 22.08 0.04
N ASN A 65 12.19 22.51 -1.22
CA ASN A 65 12.05 21.67 -2.42
C ASN A 65 10.77 20.78 -2.48
N ILE A 66 9.92 20.78 -1.45
CA ILE A 66 8.68 20.00 -1.40
C ILE A 66 7.66 20.44 -2.48
N PRO A 67 7.48 21.75 -2.77
CA PRO A 67 6.55 22.18 -3.82
C PRO A 67 6.93 21.68 -5.23
N GLU A 68 8.22 21.57 -5.53
CA GLU A 68 8.71 21.05 -6.81
C GLU A 68 8.50 19.53 -6.89
N LEU A 69 8.80 18.81 -5.80
CA LEU A 69 8.53 17.38 -5.69
C LEU A 69 7.04 17.06 -5.87
N TYR A 70 6.15 17.90 -5.31
CA TYR A 70 4.70 17.75 -5.49
C TYR A 70 4.29 17.83 -6.96
N GLY A 71 4.89 18.75 -7.73
CA GLY A 71 4.64 18.88 -9.17
C GLY A 71 5.03 17.62 -9.94
N VAL A 72 6.17 17.00 -9.61
CA VAL A 72 6.60 15.73 -10.23
C VAL A 72 5.69 14.58 -9.81
N ALA A 73 5.33 14.48 -8.53
CA ALA A 73 4.49 13.42 -8.00
C ALA A 73 3.09 13.41 -8.64
N ILE A 74 2.46 14.58 -8.76
CA ILE A 74 1.11 14.69 -9.35
C ILE A 74 1.12 14.46 -10.87
N GLY A 75 2.22 14.77 -11.56
CA GLY A 75 2.41 14.42 -12.96
C GLY A 75 2.33 12.90 -13.19
N GLY A 76 2.78 12.10 -12.21
CA GLY A 76 2.63 10.65 -12.23
C GLY A 76 1.18 10.18 -12.32
N CYS A 77 0.18 10.99 -11.95
CA CYS A 77 -1.24 10.64 -12.08
C CYS A 77 -1.73 10.68 -13.53
N THR A 78 -1.06 11.40 -14.43
CA THR A 78 -1.47 11.58 -15.83
C THR A 78 -0.56 10.84 -16.81
N TYR A 79 0.76 10.83 -16.54
CA TYR A 79 1.72 10.09 -17.36
C TYR A 79 1.49 8.57 -17.22
N GLU A 80 1.83 7.82 -18.27
CA GLU A 80 1.64 6.35 -18.38
C GLU A 80 0.17 5.87 -18.30
N GLY A 81 -0.80 6.77 -18.41
CA GLY A 81 -2.23 6.49 -18.38
C GLY A 81 -2.92 7.18 -17.22
N GLU A 82 -4.05 7.84 -17.50
CA GLU A 82 -4.82 8.56 -16.50
C GLU A 82 -5.37 7.61 -15.42
N ASN A 83 -5.27 8.02 -14.15
CA ASN A 83 -5.59 7.18 -13.00
C ASN A 83 -7.01 6.59 -13.01
N MET A 84 -8.03 7.36 -13.38
CA MET A 84 -9.41 6.85 -13.46
C MET A 84 -9.56 5.81 -14.58
N VAL A 85 -8.94 6.02 -15.74
CA VAL A 85 -8.94 5.04 -16.84
C VAL A 85 -8.27 3.72 -16.42
N MET A 86 -7.11 3.81 -15.76
CA MET A 86 -6.38 2.64 -15.26
C MET A 86 -7.15 1.90 -14.15
N LEU A 87 -7.79 2.62 -13.23
CA LEU A 87 -8.68 2.02 -12.23
C LEU A 87 -9.88 1.33 -12.87
N GLN A 88 -10.45 1.90 -13.94
CA GLN A 88 -11.53 1.24 -14.69
C GLN A 88 -11.08 -0.06 -15.37
N GLN A 89 -9.83 -0.14 -15.85
CA GLN A 89 -9.28 -1.39 -16.38
C GLN A 89 -9.22 -2.47 -15.30
N LEU A 90 -8.70 -2.13 -14.12
CA LEU A 90 -8.67 -3.03 -12.98
C LEU A 90 -10.09 -3.42 -12.53
N ALA A 91 -11.03 -2.48 -12.47
CA ALA A 91 -12.41 -2.75 -12.06
C ALA A 91 -13.08 -3.77 -13.01
N ARG A 92 -12.90 -3.62 -14.33
CA ARG A 92 -13.41 -4.59 -15.31
C ARG A 92 -12.81 -5.98 -15.11
N TYR A 93 -11.52 -6.07 -14.77
CA TYR A 93 -10.87 -7.33 -14.43
C TYR A 93 -11.48 -7.96 -13.18
N LEU A 94 -11.62 -7.20 -12.10
CA LEU A 94 -12.21 -7.66 -10.84
C LEU A 94 -13.66 -8.12 -10.99
N MET A 95 -14.48 -7.40 -11.78
CA MET A 95 -15.85 -7.82 -12.06
C MET A 95 -15.92 -9.16 -12.82
N ARG A 96 -14.99 -9.39 -13.76
CA ARG A 96 -14.88 -10.68 -14.46
C ARG A 96 -14.46 -11.80 -13.50
N ALA A 97 -13.49 -11.53 -12.62
CA ALA A 97 -13.06 -12.46 -11.59
C ALA A 97 -14.20 -12.80 -10.61
N ALA A 98 -14.96 -11.80 -10.14
CA ALA A 98 -16.11 -12.01 -9.26
C ALA A 98 -17.22 -12.83 -9.93
N LYS A 99 -17.48 -12.62 -11.23
CA LYS A 99 -18.43 -13.46 -11.99
C LYS A 99 -17.93 -14.90 -12.10
N ALA A 100 -16.64 -15.10 -12.36
CA ALA A 100 -16.02 -16.42 -12.40
C ALA A 100 -16.08 -17.13 -11.03
N ALA A 101 -15.84 -16.40 -9.94
CA ALA A 101 -15.97 -16.87 -8.56
C ALA A 101 -17.38 -17.39 -8.28
N LYS A 102 -18.41 -16.60 -8.64
CA LYS A 102 -19.82 -16.98 -8.48
C LYS A 102 -20.20 -18.22 -9.29
N SER A 103 -19.56 -18.43 -10.44
CA SER A 103 -19.76 -19.62 -11.27
C SER A 103 -18.91 -20.83 -10.84
N GLY A 104 -18.15 -20.74 -9.74
CA GLY A 104 -17.30 -21.83 -9.24
C GLY A 104 -16.09 -22.14 -10.14
N LYS A 105 -15.68 -21.20 -11.00
CA LYS A 105 -14.48 -21.37 -11.83
C LYS A 105 -13.22 -21.12 -11.00
N ALA A 106 -12.14 -21.85 -11.34
CA ALA A 106 -10.83 -21.59 -10.78
C ALA A 106 -10.39 -20.15 -11.08
N LEU A 107 -9.90 -19.47 -10.05
CA LEU A 107 -9.40 -18.10 -10.12
C LEU A 107 -7.87 -18.07 -10.12
N SER A 108 -7.30 -16.98 -10.62
CA SER A 108 -5.87 -16.73 -10.50
C SER A 108 -5.47 -16.50 -9.04
N PRO A 109 -4.25 -16.88 -8.62
CA PRO A 109 -3.77 -16.67 -7.26
C PRO A 109 -3.94 -15.25 -6.69
N LEU A 110 -3.88 -14.21 -7.54
CA LEU A 110 -4.01 -12.82 -7.07
C LEU A 110 -5.44 -12.44 -6.67
N VAL A 111 -6.44 -13.09 -7.24
CA VAL A 111 -7.88 -12.84 -6.97
C VAL A 111 -8.54 -14.01 -6.23
N GLU A 112 -7.77 -15.03 -5.84
CA GLU A 112 -8.23 -16.20 -5.09
C GLU A 112 -8.91 -15.81 -3.77
N TYR A 113 -8.50 -14.68 -3.17
CA TYR A 113 -9.10 -14.15 -1.95
C TYR A 113 -10.62 -13.87 -2.07
N LEU A 114 -11.15 -13.70 -3.29
CA LEU A 114 -12.58 -13.49 -3.53
C LEU A 114 -13.43 -14.74 -3.25
N VAL A 115 -12.82 -15.93 -3.29
CA VAL A 115 -13.51 -17.21 -3.04
C VAL A 115 -13.24 -17.73 -1.63
N LYS A 116 -12.12 -17.31 -1.01
CA LYS A 116 -11.79 -17.73 0.35
C LYS A 116 -12.84 -17.19 1.33
N PRO A 117 -13.45 -18.05 2.18
CA PRO A 117 -14.38 -17.58 3.19
C PRO A 117 -13.66 -16.63 4.15
N HIS A 118 -14.14 -15.39 4.23
CA HIS A 118 -13.65 -14.42 5.20
C HIS A 118 -14.33 -14.69 6.54
N GLU A 119 -13.56 -14.84 7.62
CA GLU A 119 -14.15 -14.92 8.96
C GLU A 119 -14.73 -13.55 9.33
N ASN A 120 -16.04 -13.49 9.65
CA ASN A 120 -16.72 -12.23 10.01
C ASN A 120 -16.26 -11.65 11.37
N HIS A 121 -15.37 -12.34 12.08
CA HIS A 121 -14.79 -11.90 13.33
C HIS A 121 -13.30 -11.63 13.17
N SER A 122 -12.79 -10.65 13.93
CA SER A 122 -11.35 -10.44 14.06
C SER A 122 -10.69 -11.71 14.58
N LEU A 123 -9.70 -12.23 13.85
CA LEU A 123 -8.86 -13.36 14.26
C LEU A 123 -8.03 -13.08 15.54
N ILE A 124 -8.17 -11.89 16.11
CA ILE A 124 -7.58 -11.45 17.37
C ILE A 124 -7.96 -12.41 18.51
N ASP A 125 -9.20 -12.88 18.56
CA ASP A 125 -9.64 -13.84 19.59
C ASP A 125 -8.99 -15.22 19.42
N LYS A 126 -8.50 -15.52 18.22
CA LYS A 126 -7.83 -16.79 17.86
C LYS A 126 -6.31 -16.65 17.81
N ASP A 127 -5.75 -15.46 18.06
CA ASP A 127 -4.30 -15.27 18.07
C ASP A 127 -3.71 -16.08 19.24
N PRO A 128 -2.77 -17.01 18.98
CA PRO A 128 -2.14 -17.81 20.03
C PRO A 128 -1.58 -16.97 21.17
N LYS A 129 -1.13 -15.73 20.89
CA LYS A 129 -0.58 -14.80 21.89
C LYS A 129 -1.63 -14.24 22.85
N ILE A 130 -2.87 -14.12 22.39
CA ILE A 130 -4.00 -13.59 23.17
C ILE A 130 -4.61 -14.74 23.97
N VAL A 131 -4.84 -15.88 23.31
CA VAL A 131 -5.34 -17.11 23.95
C VAL A 131 -4.37 -17.60 25.04
N SER A 132 -3.06 -17.52 24.82
CA SER A 132 -2.05 -17.93 25.81
C SER A 132 -1.97 -17.00 27.03
N LYS A 133 -2.37 -15.74 26.87
CA LYS A 133 -2.28 -14.72 27.94
C LYS A 133 -3.57 -14.58 28.74
N GLY A 134 -4.68 -15.17 28.30
CA GLY A 134 -5.99 -15.08 28.99
C GLY A 134 -6.52 -13.64 29.11
N LEU A 135 -6.03 -12.73 28.26
CA LEU A 135 -6.39 -11.30 28.30
C LEU A 135 -7.79 -11.09 27.74
N SER A 136 -8.50 -10.09 28.28
CA SER A 136 -9.74 -9.61 27.68
C SER A 136 -9.46 -9.06 26.27
N GLN A 137 -10.44 -9.18 25.37
CA GLN A 137 -10.34 -8.70 23.98
C GLN A 137 -9.87 -7.23 23.92
N GLU A 138 -10.38 -6.38 24.82
CA GLU A 138 -10.03 -4.96 24.90
C GLU A 138 -8.56 -4.72 25.33
N GLU A 139 -8.05 -5.51 26.27
CA GLU A 139 -6.66 -5.41 26.73
C GLU A 139 -5.68 -5.85 25.64
N ALA A 140 -6.05 -6.86 24.86
CA ALA A 140 -5.27 -7.33 23.73
C ALA A 140 -5.22 -6.31 22.58
N TRP A 141 -6.34 -5.65 22.27
CA TRP A 141 -6.40 -4.55 21.32
C TRP A 141 -5.51 -3.38 21.75
N ASN A 142 -5.58 -2.98 23.02
CA ASN A 142 -4.77 -1.89 23.56
C ASN A 142 -3.27 -2.23 23.54
N GLN A 143 -2.88 -3.45 23.90
CA GLN A 143 -1.47 -3.88 23.82
C GLN A 143 -0.95 -3.91 22.38
N ASN A 144 -1.73 -4.42 21.42
CA ASN A 144 -1.34 -4.42 20.02
C ASN A 144 -1.24 -3.01 19.44
N ALA A 145 -2.15 -2.10 19.82
CA ALA A 145 -2.09 -0.71 19.39
C ALA A 145 -0.83 -0.01 19.90
N VAL A 146 -0.46 -0.22 21.17
CA VAL A 146 0.78 0.29 21.75
C VAL A 146 2.01 -0.28 21.04
N GLU A 147 2.02 -1.58 20.74
CA GLU A 147 3.13 -2.22 20.04
C GLU A 147 3.25 -1.74 18.58
N LEU A 148 2.14 -1.56 17.87
CA LEU A 148 2.14 -0.98 16.52
C LEU A 148 2.66 0.45 16.52
N ASN A 149 2.26 1.26 17.50
CA ASN A 149 2.78 2.62 17.67
C ASN A 149 4.28 2.62 18.00
N ARG A 150 4.74 1.68 18.84
CA ARG A 150 6.16 1.52 19.20
C ARG A 150 7.00 1.12 17.99
N VAL A 151 6.58 0.09 17.25
CA VAL A 151 7.24 -0.37 16.03
C VAL A 151 7.22 0.73 14.96
N GLY A 152 6.12 1.49 14.85
CA GLY A 152 6.04 2.65 13.97
C GLY A 152 7.03 3.74 14.33
N ALA A 153 7.18 4.05 15.62
CA ALA A 153 8.17 5.01 16.13
C ALA A 153 9.60 4.53 15.88
N ASP A 154 9.90 3.25 16.14
CA ASP A 154 11.22 2.65 15.89
C ASP A 154 11.56 2.59 14.39
N ALA A 155 10.55 2.36 13.52
CA ALA A 155 10.71 2.41 12.07
C ALA A 155 10.97 3.83 11.54
N LEU A 156 10.44 4.86 12.20
CA LEU A 156 10.74 6.27 11.88
C LEU A 156 12.14 6.67 12.37
N LEU A 157 12.55 6.19 13.54
CA LEU A 157 13.87 6.46 14.14
C LEU A 157 15.03 5.71 13.45
N SER A 158 14.74 4.60 12.76
CA SER A 158 15.74 3.81 12.02
C SER A 158 15.96 4.28 10.58
N GLN A 159 15.23 5.29 10.09
CA GLN A 159 15.49 5.93 8.80
C GLN A 159 16.78 6.77 8.88
N PRO A 160 17.86 6.45 8.13
CA PRO A 160 19.15 7.15 8.23
C PRO A 160 19.10 8.64 7.84
N SER A 161 18.00 9.11 7.24
CA SER A 161 17.86 10.46 6.68
C SER A 161 17.10 11.46 7.56
N ILE A 162 16.57 11.07 8.73
CA ILE A 162 15.84 11.98 9.65
C ILE A 162 16.75 12.50 10.78
N LEU A 163 18.01 12.03 10.86
CA LEU A 163 18.94 12.34 11.94
C LEU A 163 19.62 13.74 11.87
N TYR A 164 18.99 14.72 11.21
CA TYR A 164 19.44 16.11 11.20
C TYR A 164 18.31 17.10 11.51
N ASP A 165 17.43 16.80 12.47
CA ASP A 165 16.70 17.90 13.12
C ASP A 165 16.29 17.55 14.56
N LYS A 166 17.12 17.96 15.53
CA LYS A 166 16.82 17.87 16.97
C LYS A 166 15.69 18.82 17.40
N THR A 167 15.07 19.57 16.48
CA THR A 167 14.06 20.59 16.79
C THR A 167 12.64 20.03 16.92
N PHE A 168 12.36 18.83 16.39
CA PHE A 168 11.00 18.26 16.41
C PHE A 168 10.52 17.74 17.78
N LYS A 169 11.41 17.60 18.76
CA LYS A 169 11.07 17.10 20.10
C LYS A 169 10.31 18.11 20.97
N HIS A 170 10.25 19.39 20.57
CA HIS A 170 9.57 20.46 21.32
C HIS A 170 8.14 20.76 20.88
N ILE A 171 7.66 20.19 19.77
CA ILE A 171 6.33 20.53 19.20
C ILE A 171 5.24 19.52 19.61
N LEU A 172 5.60 18.31 20.06
CA LEU A 172 4.65 17.22 20.32
C LEU A 172 4.35 16.94 21.79
N CYS A 173 4.76 17.80 22.72
CA CYS A 173 4.34 17.70 24.12
C CYS A 173 4.31 19.08 24.80
N PRO A 174 3.13 19.60 25.20
CA PRO A 174 3.05 20.40 26.42
C PRO A 174 3.26 19.54 27.67
#